data_AF-A0A8I1WDH3-F1
#
_entry.id   AF-A0A8I1WDH3-F1
#
_cell.length_a   1.000
_cell.length_b   1.000
_cell.length_c   1.000
_cell.angle_alpha   90.00
_cell.angle_beta   90.00
_cell.angle_gamma   90.00
#
_symmetry.space_group_name_H-M   'P 1'
#
loop_
_entity.id
_entity.type
_entity.pdbx_description
1 polymer ?
#
loop_
_entity_poly.entity_id
_entity_poly.type
_entity_poly.pdbx_seq_one_letter_code
_entity_poly.pdbx_strand_id
1 'polypeptide(L)'
;MEQLISVLVFSLPGLLAYFWIQILGINPAVKHNAGELVGLSALLWIPVSLINVLIMNIISSHFHWWSYMKTVGDIKSNAEDIHFLTFFTIITLFSSLLVSAIWAVFLYGVFLSLINKIRLFRNIVPLNETTSIWDTFFLAFDVDKKIKRKDEKKKKEETPPLVVEIYYLNNPDNKMYGAVSNMSRPFEAERALILQEPDEWKQAYQTYNYPVKKTYVDSKSGLVVNELNITFEAVVQKQ
;
A
#
# COMPACT_ATOMS: atom_id res chain seq x y z
N MET A 1 33.86 13.63 8.74
CA MET A 1 32.89 14.68 9.11
C MET A 1 32.11 15.15 7.88
N GLU A 2 32.75 15.71 6.86
CA GLU A 2 32.05 16.18 5.63
C GLU A 2 31.19 15.12 4.95
N GLN A 3 31.68 13.88 4.85
CA GLN A 3 30.93 12.79 4.24
C GLN A 3 29.67 12.42 5.05
N LEU A 4 29.75 12.49 6.39
CA LEU A 4 28.60 12.25 7.27
C LEU A 4 27.55 13.35 7.11
N ILE A 5 27.99 14.61 7.10
CA ILE A 5 27.13 15.78 6.88
C ILE A 5 26.45 15.69 5.52
N SER A 6 27.20 15.34 4.48
CA SER A 6 26.68 15.16 3.13
C SER A 6 25.60 14.08 3.07
N VAL A 7 25.84 12.91 3.69
CA VAL A 7 24.85 11.84 3.75
C VAL A 7 23.59 12.28 4.51
N LEU A 8 23.75 12.99 5.62
CA LEU A 8 22.62 13.41 6.45
C LEU A 8 21.76 14.48 5.74
N VAL A 9 22.39 15.41 5.02
CA VAL A 9 21.68 16.50 4.34
C VAL A 9 21.15 16.06 2.97
N PHE A 10 21.90 15.26 2.22
CA PHE A 10 21.60 14.96 0.82
C PHE A 10 21.01 13.57 0.58
N SER A 11 21.25 12.60 1.46
CA SER A 11 20.75 11.23 1.25
C SER A 11 19.61 10.87 2.19
N LEU A 12 19.71 11.26 3.47
CA LEU A 12 18.75 10.89 4.50
C LEU A 12 17.31 11.35 4.21
N PRO A 13 17.04 12.58 3.73
CA PRO A 13 15.66 13.01 3.46
C PRO A 13 14.94 12.13 2.44
N GLY A 14 15.63 11.79 1.35
CA GLY A 14 15.10 10.93 0.29
C GLY A 14 14.91 9.49 0.75
N LEU A 15 15.86 8.94 1.50
CA LEU A 15 15.77 7.58 2.05
C LEU A 15 14.61 7.45 3.05
N LEU A 16 14.44 8.42 3.94
CA LEU A 16 13.32 8.40 4.89
C LEU A 16 11.98 8.47 4.17
N ALA A 17 11.84 9.36 3.17
CA ALA A 17 10.62 9.43 2.38
C ALA A 17 10.32 8.09 1.67
N TYR A 18 11.34 7.47 1.08
CA TYR A 18 11.20 6.16 0.48
C TYR A 18 10.69 5.10 1.47
N PHE A 19 11.29 5.02 2.66
CA PHE A 19 10.84 4.07 3.68
C PHE A 19 9.43 4.37 4.20
N TRP A 20 9.07 5.65 4.37
CA TRP A 20 7.71 6.02 4.74
C TRP A 20 6.69 5.60 3.68
N ILE A 21 6.97 5.81 2.40
CA ILE A 21 6.10 5.37 1.30
C ILE A 21 5.86 3.85 1.34
N GLN A 22 6.90 3.06 1.63
CA GLN A 22 6.78 1.61 1.80
C GLN A 22 5.93 1.22 3.02
N ILE A 23 6.18 1.87 4.16
CA ILE A 23 5.41 1.65 5.39
C ILE A 23 3.93 2.00 5.18
N LEU A 24 3.65 3.04 4.38
CA LEU A 24 2.30 3.45 3.98
C LEU A 24 1.65 2.50 2.95
N GLY A 25 2.32 1.43 2.55
CA GLY A 25 1.76 0.34 1.75
C GLY A 25 2.01 0.45 0.25
N ILE A 26 2.71 1.48 -0.22
CA ILE A 26 3.10 1.61 -1.63
C ILE A 26 4.46 0.94 -1.81
N ASN A 27 4.42 -0.38 -1.89
CA ASN A 27 5.59 -1.22 -2.06
C ASN A 27 5.82 -1.54 -3.55
N PRO A 28 7.08 -1.53 -4.01
CA PRO A 28 7.38 -1.95 -5.36
C PRO A 28 7.12 -3.45 -5.51
N ALA A 29 6.60 -3.86 -6.67
CA ALA A 29 6.33 -5.27 -6.97
C ALA A 29 7.61 -6.12 -7.05
N VAL A 30 8.76 -5.48 -7.27
CA VAL A 30 10.09 -6.10 -7.33
C VAL A 30 11.03 -5.32 -6.43
N LYS A 31 11.95 -6.03 -5.74
CA LYS A 31 12.98 -5.38 -4.93
C LYS A 31 13.90 -4.55 -5.82
N HIS A 32 14.02 -3.26 -5.51
CA HIS A 32 14.95 -2.38 -6.19
C HIS A 32 16.40 -2.78 -5.88
N ASN A 33 17.27 -2.71 -6.89
CA ASN A 33 18.69 -2.82 -6.63
C ASN A 33 19.20 -1.55 -5.91
N ALA A 34 20.43 -1.60 -5.36
CA ALA A 34 21.00 -0.48 -4.61
C ALA A 34 21.07 0.83 -5.42
N GLY A 35 21.38 0.77 -6.72
CA GLY A 35 21.40 1.93 -7.60
C GLY A 35 20.03 2.52 -7.89
N GLU A 36 19.01 1.68 -8.10
CA GLU A 36 17.62 2.14 -8.25
C GLU A 36 17.10 2.82 -6.98
N LEU A 37 17.45 2.28 -5.81
CA LEU A 37 17.13 2.87 -4.52
C LEU A 37 17.76 4.26 -4.36
N VAL A 38 19.03 4.42 -4.76
CA VAL A 38 19.72 5.72 -4.73
C VAL A 38 19.05 6.71 -5.67
N GLY A 39 18.69 6.28 -6.89
CA GLY A 39 17.98 7.13 -7.85
C GLY A 39 16.61 7.60 -7.34
N LEU A 40 15.82 6.70 -6.76
CA LEU A 40 14.52 7.03 -6.17
C LEU A 40 14.66 7.94 -4.95
N SER A 41 15.64 7.67 -4.09
CA SER A 41 15.95 8.54 -2.95
C SER A 41 16.32 9.95 -3.42
N ALA A 42 17.13 10.09 -4.46
CA ALA A 42 17.51 11.40 -5.00
C ALA A 42 16.31 12.20 -5.55
N LEU A 43 15.33 11.52 -6.17
CA LEU A 43 14.09 12.18 -6.62
C LEU A 43 13.22 12.64 -5.44
N LEU A 44 13.09 11.81 -4.41
CA LEU A 44 12.31 12.13 -3.21
C LEU A 44 13.01 13.15 -2.30
N TRP A 45 14.34 13.28 -2.40
CA TRP A 45 15.11 14.27 -1.66
C TRP A 45 14.67 15.70 -1.98
N ILE A 46 14.37 16.01 -3.24
CA ILE A 46 14.01 17.38 -3.67
C ILE A 46 12.79 17.92 -2.90
N PRO A 47 11.61 17.27 -2.92
CA PRO A 47 10.43 17.81 -2.25
C PRO A 47 10.60 17.89 -0.73
N VAL A 48 11.29 16.94 -0.11
CA VAL A 48 11.53 16.93 1.34
C VAL A 48 12.47 18.07 1.73
N SER A 49 13.57 18.22 1.00
CA SER A 49 14.57 19.26 1.27
C SER A 49 14.03 20.65 1.01
N LEU A 50 13.15 20.81 0.02
CA LEU A 50 12.45 22.08 -0.19
C LEU A 50 11.63 22.48 1.06
N ILE A 51 10.86 21.55 1.62
CA ILE A 51 10.08 21.79 2.85
C ILE A 51 11.01 22.05 4.04
N ASN A 52 12.09 21.29 4.18
CA ASN A 52 13.08 21.51 5.24
C ASN A 52 13.66 22.92 5.18
N VAL A 53 14.12 23.35 4.01
CA VAL A 53 14.72 24.68 3.83
C VAL A 53 13.70 25.78 4.13
N LEU A 54 12.45 25.61 3.71
CA LEU A 54 11.38 26.55 4.03
C LEU A 54 11.17 26.68 5.55
N ILE A 55 11.01 25.56 6.26
CA ILE A 55 10.81 25.56 7.72
C ILE A 55 12.03 26.14 8.43
N MET A 56 13.24 25.72 8.03
CA MET A 56 14.49 26.19 8.62
C MET A 56 14.67 27.70 8.41
N ASN A 57 14.32 28.23 7.24
CA ASN A 57 14.39 29.66 6.97
C ASN A 57 13.36 30.46 7.79
N ILE A 58 12.16 29.92 8.04
CA ILE A 58 11.15 30.53 8.92
C ILE A 58 11.66 30.57 10.37
N ILE A 59 12.32 29.52 10.84
CA ILE A 59 12.90 29.50 12.19
C ILE A 59 14.06 30.50 12.28
N SER A 60 14.96 30.52 11.29
CA SER A 60 16.08 31.47 11.24
C SER A 60 15.63 32.93 11.19
N SER A 61 14.50 33.25 10.54
CA SER A 61 14.00 34.63 10.51
C SER A 61 13.55 35.13 11.89
N HIS A 62 13.18 34.24 12.81
CA HIS A 62 12.73 34.59 14.17
C HIS A 62 13.86 34.49 15.20
N PHE A 63 14.71 33.47 15.09
CA PHE A 63 15.71 33.14 16.12
C PHE A 63 17.16 33.45 15.70
N HIS A 64 17.40 33.69 14.40
CA HIS A 64 18.72 33.99 13.82
C HIS A 64 19.82 32.96 14.13
N TRP A 65 19.44 31.69 14.35
CA TRP A 65 20.38 30.61 14.69
C TRP A 65 21.28 30.14 13.55
N TRP A 66 20.91 30.39 12.30
CA TRP A 66 21.70 30.07 11.11
C TRP A 66 21.42 31.05 9.99
N SER A 67 22.28 31.09 8.97
CA SER A 67 22.12 31.99 7.82
C SER A 67 20.95 31.56 6.95
N TYR A 68 20.26 32.53 6.36
CA TYR A 68 19.16 32.27 5.43
C TYR A 68 19.67 31.52 4.19
N MET A 69 19.01 30.42 3.83
CA MET A 69 19.45 29.52 2.76
C MET A 69 18.68 29.77 1.47
N LYS A 70 19.39 30.02 0.36
CA LYS A 70 18.82 30.09 -1.00
C LYS A 70 19.44 29.07 -1.94
N THR A 71 20.68 28.68 -1.69
CA THR A 71 21.45 27.78 -2.53
C THR A 71 21.83 26.50 -1.77
N VAL A 72 22.22 25.47 -2.52
CA VAL A 72 22.78 24.25 -1.93
C VAL A 72 24.07 24.53 -1.15
N GLY A 73 24.85 25.54 -1.58
CA GLY A 73 26.06 25.98 -0.88
C GLY A 73 25.76 26.51 0.53
N ASP A 74 24.66 27.25 0.69
CA ASP A 74 24.26 27.80 1.99
C ASP A 74 23.88 26.69 2.97
N ILE A 75 23.20 25.65 2.48
CA ILE A 75 22.86 24.47 3.28
C ILE A 75 24.14 23.79 3.76
N LYS A 76 25.11 23.58 2.86
CA LYS A 76 26.40 22.97 3.21
C LYS A 76 27.14 23.80 4.26
N SER A 77 27.20 25.11 4.08
CA SER A 77 27.89 26.02 5.02
C SER A 77 27.24 26.01 6.40
N ASN A 78 25.91 26.05 6.49
CA ASN A 78 25.21 25.99 7.77
C ASN A 78 25.32 24.61 8.44
N ALA A 79 25.50 23.54 7.66
CA ALA A 79 25.59 22.17 8.18
C ALA A 79 26.89 21.86 8.96
N GLU A 80 27.84 22.80 8.98
CA GLU A 80 28.99 22.72 9.88
C GLU A 80 28.61 23.02 11.36
N ASP A 81 27.47 23.68 11.60
CA ASP A 81 26.93 23.90 12.95
C ASP A 81 26.09 22.71 13.43
N ILE A 82 26.41 22.21 14.62
CA ILE A 82 25.69 21.11 15.27
C ILE A 82 24.21 21.45 15.58
N HIS A 83 23.90 22.70 15.89
CA HIS A 83 22.52 23.14 16.15
C HIS A 83 21.70 23.04 14.89
N PHE A 84 22.22 23.59 13.78
CA PHE A 84 21.61 23.47 12.47
C PHE A 84 21.36 22.01 12.12
N LEU A 85 22.37 21.17 12.27
CA LEU A 85 22.32 19.76 11.87
C LEU A 85 21.29 18.97 12.72
N THR A 86 21.19 19.27 14.01
CA THR A 86 20.20 18.67 14.91
C THR A 86 18.78 19.07 14.51
N PHE A 87 18.51 20.36 14.33
CA PHE A 87 17.18 20.85 13.90
C PHE A 87 16.81 20.35 12.51
N PHE A 88 17.76 20.36 11.57
CA PHE A 88 17.57 19.85 10.23
C PHE A 88 17.18 18.37 10.25
N THR A 89 17.84 17.55 11.07
CA THR A 89 17.53 16.11 11.21
C THR A 89 16.10 15.91 11.74
N ILE A 90 15.71 16.63 12.79
CA ILE A 90 14.37 16.54 13.37
C ILE A 90 13.31 16.94 12.34
N ILE A 91 13.50 18.08 11.68
CA ILE A 91 12.56 18.59 10.67
C ILE A 91 12.48 17.62 9.49
N THR A 92 13.60 17.03 9.07
CA THR A 92 13.64 16.01 8.00
C THR A 92 12.76 14.80 8.31
N LEU A 93 12.73 14.36 9.57
CA LEU A 93 11.88 13.23 9.97
C LEU A 93 10.39 13.54 9.72
N PHE A 94 9.95 14.74 10.10
CA PHE A 94 8.55 15.15 9.96
C PHE A 94 8.18 15.53 8.52
N SER A 95 9.06 16.25 7.81
CA SER A 95 8.82 16.64 6.43
C SER A 95 8.81 15.44 5.50
N SER A 96 9.70 14.47 5.69
CA SER A 96 9.70 13.23 4.91
C SER A 96 8.41 12.44 5.11
N LEU A 97 7.88 12.37 6.34
CA LEU A 97 6.59 11.78 6.63
C LEU A 97 5.45 12.54 5.92
N LEU A 98 5.44 13.87 6.01
CA LEU A 98 4.42 14.71 5.37
C LEU A 98 4.40 14.53 3.85
N VAL A 99 5.56 14.60 3.19
CA VAL A 99 5.67 14.38 1.73
C VAL A 99 5.17 12.99 1.37
N SER A 100 5.55 11.99 2.14
CA SER A 100 5.15 10.60 1.89
C SER A 100 3.65 10.39 2.09
N ALA A 101 3.05 11.05 3.10
CA ALA A 101 1.61 10.99 3.32
C ALA A 101 0.83 11.68 2.19
N ILE A 102 1.28 12.84 1.73
CA ILE A 102 0.68 13.53 0.57
C ILE A 102 0.79 12.65 -0.67
N TRP A 103 1.95 12.04 -0.88
CA TRP A 103 2.16 11.11 -1.99
C TRP A 103 1.19 9.93 -1.92
N ALA A 104 1.11 9.27 -0.76
CA ALA A 104 0.33 8.05 -0.61
C ALA A 104 -1.19 8.29 -0.69
N VAL A 105 -1.68 9.38 -0.11
CA VAL A 105 -3.12 9.64 -0.03
C VAL A 105 -3.65 10.31 -1.30
N PHE A 106 -2.88 11.19 -1.93
CA PHE A 106 -3.38 12.04 -3.00
C PHE A 106 -2.72 11.76 -4.35
N LEU A 107 -1.38 11.85 -4.42
CA LEU A 107 -0.68 11.82 -5.71
C LEU A 107 -0.68 10.42 -6.34
N TYR A 108 -0.59 9.36 -5.55
CA TYR A 108 -0.54 7.99 -6.04
C TYR A 108 -1.79 7.63 -6.86
N GLY A 109 -2.99 7.95 -6.37
CA GLY A 109 -4.24 7.68 -7.09
C GLY A 109 -4.35 8.45 -8.41
N VAL A 110 -3.92 9.73 -8.43
CA VAL A 110 -3.88 10.54 -9.66
C VAL A 110 -2.92 9.94 -10.67
N PHE A 111 -1.72 9.55 -10.21
CA PHE A 111 -0.70 8.95 -11.07
C PHE A 111 -1.16 7.61 -11.66
N LEU A 112 -1.78 6.76 -10.84
CA LEU A 112 -2.33 5.48 -11.30
C LEU A 112 -3.45 5.67 -12.32
N SER A 113 -4.35 6.64 -12.11
CA SER A 113 -5.41 6.97 -13.07
C SER A 113 -4.84 7.39 -14.43
N LEU A 114 -3.79 8.22 -14.43
CA LEU A 114 -3.10 8.62 -15.66
C LEU A 114 -2.47 7.44 -16.39
N ILE A 115 -1.76 6.57 -15.65
CA ILE A 115 -1.17 5.36 -16.23
C ILE A 115 -2.26 4.45 -16.82
N ASN A 116 -3.36 4.24 -16.10
CA ASN A 116 -4.44 3.39 -16.57
C ASN A 116 -5.12 3.94 -17.82
N LYS A 117 -5.27 5.26 -17.97
CA LYS A 117 -5.73 5.88 -19.22
C LYS A 117 -4.81 5.51 -20.40
N ILE A 118 -3.50 5.60 -20.21
CA ILE A 118 -2.52 5.24 -21.24
C ILE A 118 -2.54 3.74 -21.55
N ARG A 119 -2.67 2.88 -20.53
CA ARG A 119 -2.75 1.43 -20.70
C ARG A 119 -3.99 1.01 -21.48
N LEU A 120 -5.15 1.57 -21.13
CA LEU A 120 -6.41 1.30 -21.83
C LEU A 120 -6.36 1.80 -23.28
N PHE A 121 -5.78 2.96 -23.53
CA PHE A 121 -5.54 3.45 -24.89
C PHE A 121 -4.68 2.47 -25.72
N ARG A 122 -3.77 1.74 -25.07
CA ARG A 122 -2.93 0.70 -25.68
C ARG A 122 -3.55 -0.71 -25.66
N ASN A 123 -4.81 -0.86 -25.25
CA ASN A 123 -5.48 -2.16 -25.06
C ASN A 123 -4.75 -3.10 -24.07
N ILE A 124 -4.13 -2.53 -23.03
CA ILE A 124 -3.46 -3.25 -21.95
C ILE A 124 -4.35 -3.19 -20.70
N VAL A 125 -4.46 -4.30 -19.97
CA VAL A 125 -5.23 -4.42 -18.72
C VAL A 125 -4.77 -3.36 -17.69
N PRO A 126 -5.69 -2.63 -17.04
CA PRO A 126 -5.34 -1.61 -16.04
C PRO A 126 -4.62 -2.22 -14.83
N LEU A 127 -3.82 -1.38 -14.17
CA LEU A 127 -3.22 -1.68 -12.88
C LEU A 127 -4.24 -1.44 -11.76
N ASN A 128 -4.20 -2.28 -10.74
CA ASN A 128 -4.99 -2.10 -9.52
C ASN A 128 -4.27 -1.14 -8.55
N GLU A 129 -5.04 -0.53 -7.65
CA GLU A 129 -4.52 0.31 -6.56
C GLU A 129 -3.74 -0.48 -5.52
N THR A 130 -4.17 -1.72 -5.26
CA THR A 130 -3.51 -2.63 -4.31
C THR A 130 -2.23 -3.20 -4.90
N THR A 131 -1.20 -3.31 -4.06
CA THR A 131 0.14 -3.76 -4.48
C THR A 131 0.23 -5.26 -4.72
N SER A 132 -0.80 -6.02 -4.31
CA SER A 132 -0.87 -7.47 -4.49
C SER A 132 -2.26 -7.89 -4.94
N ILE A 133 -2.30 -8.88 -5.85
CA ILE A 133 -3.55 -9.53 -6.26
C ILE A 133 -4.21 -10.23 -5.06
N TRP A 134 -3.41 -10.69 -4.08
CA TRP A 134 -3.90 -11.21 -2.81
C TRP A 134 -4.73 -10.16 -2.06
N ASP A 135 -4.18 -8.95 -1.92
CA ASP A 135 -4.90 -7.82 -1.34
C ASP A 135 -6.11 -7.42 -2.19
N THR A 136 -6.00 -7.43 -3.52
CA THR A 136 -7.17 -7.14 -4.37
C THR A 136 -8.31 -8.12 -4.07
N PHE A 137 -8.02 -9.41 -3.90
CA PHE A 137 -9.05 -10.43 -3.69
C PHE A 137 -9.68 -10.32 -2.30
N PHE A 138 -8.86 -10.18 -1.25
CA PHE A 138 -9.34 -10.24 0.13
C PHE A 138 -9.64 -8.86 0.76
N LEU A 139 -8.96 -7.77 0.35
CA LEU A 139 -9.23 -6.41 0.86
C LEU A 139 -10.30 -5.66 0.07
N ALA A 140 -10.53 -5.97 -1.21
CA ALA A 140 -11.66 -5.34 -1.95
C ALA A 140 -13.02 -5.70 -1.34
N PHE A 141 -13.09 -6.76 -0.54
CA PHE A 141 -14.23 -7.08 0.30
C PHE A 141 -14.59 -5.97 1.30
N ASP A 142 -13.58 -5.24 1.79
CA ASP A 142 -13.72 -4.19 2.80
C ASP A 142 -13.81 -2.78 2.16
N VAL A 143 -13.20 -2.57 0.98
CA VAL A 143 -13.20 -1.28 0.26
C VAL A 143 -14.52 -0.97 -0.45
N ASP A 144 -15.18 -1.95 -1.07
CA ASP A 144 -16.52 -1.78 -1.66
C ASP A 144 -17.57 -1.29 -0.62
N LYS A 145 -17.30 -1.49 0.68
CA LYS A 145 -18.14 -1.02 1.79
C LYS A 145 -17.79 0.37 2.31
N LYS A 146 -16.53 0.83 2.26
CA LYS A 146 -16.20 2.19 2.70
C LYS A 146 -16.75 3.26 1.76
N ILE A 147 -16.84 2.96 0.46
CA ILE A 147 -17.46 3.85 -0.53
C ILE A 147 -18.98 3.91 -0.30
N LYS A 148 -19.65 2.78 -0.06
CA LYS A 148 -21.09 2.74 0.29
C LYS A 148 -21.43 3.38 1.65
N ARG A 149 -20.50 3.35 2.62
CA ARG A 149 -20.66 3.95 3.97
C ARG A 149 -20.79 5.47 3.98
N LYS A 150 -20.34 6.19 2.94
CA LYS A 150 -20.52 7.66 2.88
C LYS A 150 -21.95 8.06 2.51
N ASP A 151 -22.64 7.24 1.73
CA ASP A 151 -23.98 7.56 1.24
C ASP A 151 -25.11 7.01 2.13
N GLU A 152 -24.84 5.99 2.95
CA GLU A 152 -25.88 5.36 3.78
C GLU A 152 -25.53 5.33 5.28
N LYS A 153 -25.69 6.47 5.95
CA LYS A 153 -25.85 6.51 7.41
C LYS A 153 -27.20 5.88 7.78
N LYS A 154 -27.27 4.55 7.94
CA LYS A 154 -28.18 3.81 8.86
C LYS A 154 -28.35 2.34 8.43
N LYS A 155 -27.53 1.46 8.99
CA LYS A 155 -27.84 0.13 9.56
C LYS A 155 -26.52 -0.62 9.72
N LYS A 156 -26.26 -1.17 10.90
CA LYS A 156 -25.26 -2.23 11.07
C LYS A 156 -25.82 -3.47 10.35
N GLU A 157 -25.74 -3.51 9.04
CA GLU A 157 -25.78 -4.80 8.36
C GLU A 157 -24.47 -5.50 8.70
N GLU A 158 -24.58 -6.57 9.48
CA GLU A 158 -23.49 -7.52 9.67
C GLU A 158 -22.99 -7.90 8.29
N THR A 159 -21.71 -7.62 8.05
CA THR A 159 -21.08 -7.96 6.80
C THR A 159 -21.10 -9.48 6.70
N PRO A 160 -21.75 -10.08 5.67
CA PRO A 160 -21.68 -11.52 5.52
C PRO A 160 -20.21 -11.93 5.45
N PRO A 161 -19.81 -13.07 6.04
CA PRO A 161 -18.43 -13.50 6.00
C PRO A 161 -17.96 -13.73 4.56
N LEU A 162 -16.68 -13.53 4.28
CA LEU A 162 -16.08 -13.93 3.01
C LEU A 162 -15.96 -15.46 3.02
N VAL A 163 -16.90 -16.13 2.37
CA VAL A 163 -16.92 -17.59 2.26
C VAL A 163 -16.19 -18.01 1.01
N VAL A 164 -15.25 -18.95 1.17
CA VAL A 164 -14.38 -19.39 0.09
C VAL A 164 -14.43 -20.90 -0.10
N GLU A 165 -14.19 -21.32 -1.34
CA GLU A 165 -13.82 -22.68 -1.72
C GLU A 165 -12.34 -22.66 -2.13
N ILE A 166 -11.54 -23.59 -1.60
CA ILE A 166 -10.09 -23.66 -1.79
C ILE A 166 -9.71 -25.05 -2.29
N TYR A 167 -8.88 -25.12 -3.32
CA TYR A 167 -8.30 -26.37 -3.82
C TYR A 167 -6.98 -26.12 -4.55
N TYR A 168 -6.26 -27.18 -4.88
CA TYR A 168 -5.06 -27.11 -5.71
C TYR A 168 -5.35 -27.56 -7.13
N LEU A 169 -4.74 -26.91 -8.13
CA LEU A 169 -4.92 -27.23 -9.55
C LEU A 169 -4.59 -28.70 -9.89
N ASN A 170 -3.65 -29.31 -9.18
CA ASN A 170 -3.27 -30.71 -9.35
C ASN A 170 -4.22 -31.70 -8.66
N ASN A 171 -5.14 -31.22 -7.82
CA ASN A 171 -6.12 -32.03 -7.11
C ASN A 171 -7.44 -31.24 -6.91
N PRO A 172 -8.19 -31.02 -8.00
CA PRO A 172 -9.41 -30.19 -7.96
C PRO A 172 -10.57 -30.82 -7.18
N ASP A 173 -10.51 -32.14 -6.93
CA ASP A 173 -11.55 -32.86 -6.19
C ASP A 173 -11.42 -32.66 -4.67
N ASN A 174 -10.22 -32.37 -4.18
CA ASN A 174 -9.97 -32.13 -2.77
C ASN A 174 -10.21 -30.66 -2.39
N LYS A 175 -11.48 -30.31 -2.27
CA LYS A 175 -11.94 -28.95 -1.96
C LYS A 175 -12.17 -28.74 -0.46
N MET A 176 -11.66 -27.62 0.04
CA MET A 176 -11.94 -27.10 1.38
C MET A 176 -12.88 -25.90 1.28
N TYR A 177 -13.73 -25.72 2.29
CA TYR A 177 -14.68 -24.60 2.35
C TYR A 177 -14.51 -23.89 3.69
N GLY A 178 -14.91 -22.63 3.79
CA GLY A 178 -14.97 -21.95 5.08
C GLY A 178 -15.09 -20.44 4.97
N ALA A 179 -15.42 -19.80 6.09
CA ALA A 179 -15.40 -18.35 6.23
C ALA A 179 -13.99 -17.86 6.59
N VAL A 180 -13.43 -16.93 5.81
CA VAL A 180 -12.09 -16.39 6.06
C VAL A 180 -12.14 -15.41 7.24
N SER A 181 -11.45 -15.74 8.34
CA SER A 181 -11.33 -14.83 9.48
C SER A 181 -10.06 -13.99 9.43
N ASN A 182 -8.95 -14.60 9.01
CA ASN A 182 -7.62 -13.98 8.94
C ASN A 182 -6.86 -14.51 7.73
N MET A 183 -5.94 -13.68 7.25
CA MET A 183 -5.07 -14.01 6.13
C MET A 183 -3.65 -13.48 6.36
N SER A 184 -2.68 -14.13 5.74
CA SER A 184 -1.31 -13.63 5.65
C SER A 184 -1.25 -12.26 4.98
N ARG A 185 -0.31 -11.43 5.42
CA ARG A 185 0.03 -10.18 4.73
C ARG A 185 0.63 -10.47 3.36
N PRO A 186 0.51 -9.57 2.37
CA PRO A 186 1.04 -9.75 1.02
C PRO A 186 2.51 -10.16 0.90
N PHE A 187 3.33 -9.72 1.86
CA PHE A 187 4.78 -9.91 1.84
C PHE A 187 5.25 -11.05 2.75
N GLU A 188 4.33 -11.78 3.38
CA GLU A 188 4.69 -13.04 4.05
C GLU A 188 5.08 -14.08 2.99
N ALA A 189 6.18 -14.79 3.24
CA ALA A 189 6.73 -15.76 2.30
C ALA A 189 5.78 -16.94 2.03
N GLU A 190 4.98 -17.28 3.04
CA GLU A 190 3.97 -18.32 2.99
C GLU A 190 2.60 -17.68 3.12
N ARG A 191 1.67 -18.12 2.27
CA ARG A 191 0.28 -17.65 2.32
C ARG A 191 -0.52 -18.62 3.18
N ALA A 192 -1.06 -18.09 4.27
CA ALA A 192 -1.97 -18.81 5.14
C ALA A 192 -3.34 -18.12 5.21
N LEU A 193 -4.37 -18.93 5.43
CA LEU A 193 -5.74 -18.51 5.68
C LEU A 193 -6.23 -19.25 6.92
N ILE A 194 -6.94 -18.53 7.79
CA ILE A 194 -7.72 -19.14 8.87
C ILE A 194 -9.16 -19.24 8.38
N LEU A 195 -9.64 -20.47 8.27
CA LEU A 195 -11.02 -20.79 7.90
C LEU A 195 -11.83 -21.12 9.16
N GLN A 196 -12.98 -20.48 9.29
CA GLN A 196 -13.99 -20.81 10.29
C GLN A 196 -15.00 -21.79 9.71
N GLU A 197 -15.44 -22.72 10.57
CA GLU A 197 -16.55 -23.65 10.30
C GLU A 197 -16.43 -24.43 8.97
N PRO A 198 -15.27 -25.02 8.64
CA PRO A 198 -15.05 -25.58 7.31
C PRO A 198 -16.00 -26.73 6.95
N ASP A 199 -16.37 -27.55 7.93
CA ASP A 199 -17.28 -28.68 7.73
C ASP A 199 -18.73 -28.22 7.49
N GLU A 200 -19.17 -27.17 8.19
CA GLU A 200 -20.52 -26.61 8.04
C GLU A 200 -20.68 -25.96 6.66
N TRP A 201 -19.68 -25.19 6.22
CA TRP A 201 -19.66 -24.61 4.89
C TRP A 201 -19.59 -25.64 3.77
N LYS A 202 -18.90 -26.76 4.00
CA LYS A 202 -18.89 -27.89 3.06
C LYS A 202 -20.29 -28.49 2.90
N GLN A 203 -21.01 -28.72 4.00
CA GLN A 203 -22.39 -29.23 3.97
C GLN A 203 -23.35 -28.23 3.30
N ALA A 204 -23.21 -26.94 3.63
CA ALA A 204 -24.00 -25.88 3.01
C ALA A 204 -23.77 -25.81 1.50
N TYR A 205 -22.52 -25.89 1.04
CA TYR A 205 -22.21 -25.91 -0.39
C TYR A 205 -22.81 -27.12 -1.11
N GLN A 206 -22.74 -28.31 -0.52
CA GLN A 206 -23.37 -29.51 -1.09
C GLN A 206 -24.90 -29.39 -1.22
N THR A 207 -25.52 -28.59 -0.36
CA THR A 207 -26.97 -28.38 -0.35
C THR A 207 -27.40 -27.29 -1.32
N TYR A 208 -26.74 -26.13 -1.30
CA TYR A 208 -27.17 -24.93 -2.01
C TYR A 208 -26.40 -24.66 -3.30
N ASN A 209 -25.25 -25.31 -3.51
CA ASN A 209 -24.39 -25.16 -4.69
C ASN A 209 -24.11 -23.69 -5.05
N TYR A 210 -23.51 -22.97 -4.09
CA TYR A 210 -23.25 -21.54 -4.22
C TYR A 210 -22.40 -21.22 -5.46
N PRO A 211 -22.82 -20.25 -6.30
CA PRO A 211 -22.05 -19.90 -7.48
C PRO A 211 -20.77 -19.14 -7.12
N VAL A 212 -19.71 -19.39 -7.89
CA VAL A 212 -18.42 -18.68 -7.77
C VAL A 212 -18.56 -17.28 -8.35
N LYS A 213 -18.18 -16.27 -7.57
CA LYS A 213 -18.22 -14.86 -7.97
C LYS A 213 -16.87 -14.38 -8.53
N LYS A 214 -15.78 -14.77 -7.88
CA LYS A 214 -14.41 -14.42 -8.25
C LYS A 214 -13.48 -15.58 -7.96
N THR A 215 -12.42 -15.70 -8.74
CA THR A 215 -11.40 -16.72 -8.55
C THR A 215 -10.04 -16.06 -8.47
N TYR A 216 -9.32 -16.40 -7.40
CA TYR A 216 -7.92 -16.12 -7.23
C TYR A 216 -7.11 -17.37 -7.58
N VAL A 217 -6.05 -17.21 -8.37
CA VAL A 217 -5.14 -18.30 -8.73
C VAL A 217 -3.72 -17.88 -8.41
N ASP A 218 -3.05 -18.65 -7.54
CA ASP A 218 -1.62 -18.57 -7.36
C ASP A 218 -0.94 -19.52 -8.33
N SER A 219 -0.43 -18.98 -9.43
CA SER A 219 0.23 -19.77 -10.47
C SER A 219 1.52 -20.47 -10.00
N LYS A 220 2.11 -20.05 -8.87
CA LYS A 220 3.34 -20.65 -8.34
C LYS A 220 3.05 -21.88 -7.49
N SER A 221 2.11 -21.78 -6.56
CA SER A 221 1.72 -22.89 -5.68
C SER A 221 0.66 -23.80 -6.30
N GLY A 222 -0.05 -23.32 -7.33
CA GLY A 222 -1.23 -23.98 -7.88
C GLY A 222 -2.46 -23.86 -7.00
N LEU A 223 -2.44 -23.02 -5.95
CA LEU A 223 -3.58 -22.77 -5.08
C LEU A 223 -4.65 -21.96 -5.82
N VAL A 224 -5.91 -22.41 -5.72
CA VAL A 224 -7.08 -21.71 -6.23
C VAL A 224 -8.01 -21.38 -5.07
N VAL A 225 -8.48 -20.13 -5.01
CA VAL A 225 -9.46 -19.66 -4.02
C VAL A 225 -10.63 -19.02 -4.75
N ASN A 226 -11.82 -19.57 -4.56
CA ASN A 226 -13.07 -19.10 -5.14
C ASN A 226 -13.89 -18.37 -4.07
N GLU A 227 -14.30 -17.13 -4.34
CA GLU A 227 -15.31 -16.41 -3.53
C GLU A 227 -16.69 -16.97 -3.87
N LEU A 228 -17.40 -17.49 -2.88
CA LEU A 228 -18.74 -18.03 -3.04
C LEU A 228 -19.81 -16.96 -2.82
N ASN A 229 -20.80 -16.89 -3.70
CA ASN A 229 -21.93 -16.00 -3.53
C ASN A 229 -23.01 -16.62 -2.63
N ILE A 230 -23.03 -16.20 -1.37
CA ILE A 230 -23.94 -16.70 -0.33
C ILE A 230 -25.24 -15.89 -0.19
N THR A 231 -25.51 -14.92 -1.09
CA THR A 231 -26.76 -14.14 -1.01
C THR A 231 -27.98 -14.96 -1.47
N PHE A 232 -29.07 -14.87 -0.70
CA PHE A 232 -30.30 -15.65 -0.90
C PHE A 232 -30.89 -15.53 -2.32
N GLU A 233 -30.76 -14.37 -2.97
CA GLU A 233 -31.25 -14.15 -4.34
C GLU A 233 -30.58 -15.08 -5.38
N ALA A 234 -29.32 -15.47 -5.16
CA ALA A 234 -28.59 -16.35 -6.07
C ALA A 234 -28.98 -17.83 -5.93
N VAL A 235 -29.49 -18.23 -4.76
CA VAL A 235 -29.92 -19.61 -4.47
C VAL A 235 -31.30 -19.89 -5.05
N VAL A 236 -32.19 -18.88 -5.06
CA VAL A 236 -33.59 -19.03 -5.53
C VAL A 236 -33.69 -19.07 -7.07
N GLN A 237 -32.75 -18.49 -7.82
CA GLN A 237 -32.79 -18.50 -9.29
C GLN A 237 -32.51 -19.87 -9.95
N LYS A 238 -32.20 -20.91 -9.17
CA LYS A 238 -31.89 -22.26 -9.68
C LYS A 238 -32.86 -23.36 -9.20
N GLN A 239 -33.92 -23.03 -8.48
CA GLN A 239 -35.05 -23.95 -8.21
C GLN A 239 -36.15 -23.75 -9.24
#